data_AF-A0A2T4WS14-F1
#
_entry.id   AF-A0A2T4WS14-F1
#
_cell.length_a   1.000
_cell.length_b   1.000
_cell.length_c   1.000
_cell.angle_alpha   90.00
_cell.angle_beta   90.00
_cell.angle_gamma   90.00
#
_symmetry.space_group_name_H-M   'P 1'
#
loop_
_entity.id
_entity.type
_entity.pdbx_description
1 polymer ?
#
loop_
_entity_poly.entity_id
_entity_poly.type
_entity_poly.pdbx_seq_one_letter_code
_entity_poly.pdbx_strand_id
1 'polypeptide(L)' 'MVISLVMMFTGPTLFYIATTNKEKPLYIPILIVSVIICIGAVLFAFKGLQTIMNSMFDDKSKSN' A
#
# COMPACT_ATOMS: atom_id res chain seq x y z
N MET A 1 1.60 6.91 -10.09
CA MET A 1 0.16 6.65 -9.84
C MET A 1 -0.25 5.22 -10.20
N VAL A 2 -0.02 4.73 -11.42
CA VAL A 2 -0.39 3.34 -11.83
C VAL A 2 0.21 2.27 -10.91
N ILE A 3 1.49 2.38 -10.57
CA ILE A 3 2.18 1.43 -9.67
C ILE A 3 1.55 1.39 -8.28
N SER A 4 1.11 2.54 -7.76
CA SER A 4 0.44 2.64 -6.45
C SER A 4 -0.93 1.95 -6.44
N LEU A 5 -1.69 2.12 -7.52
CA LEU A 5 -2.97 1.43 -7.70
C LEU A 5 -2.77 -0.08 -7.77
N VAL A 6 -1.84 -0.54 -8.61
CA VAL A 6 -1.51 -1.97 -8.72
C VAL A 6 -1.13 -2.53 -7.35
N MET A 7 -0.23 -1.87 -6.61
CA MET A 7 0.21 -2.34 -5.30
C MET A 7 -0.92 -2.39 -4.26
N MET A 8 -1.88 -1.46 -4.34
CA MET A 8 -3.05 -1.41 -3.45
C MET A 8 -4.06 -2.53 -3.73
N PHE A 9 -4.16 -3.01 -4.97
CA PHE A 9 -4.98 -4.18 -5.32
C PHE A 9 -4.22 -5.50 -5.15
N THR A 10 -2.93 -5.54 -5.47
CA THR A 10 -2.11 -6.75 -5.37
C THR A 10 -1.98 -7.24 -3.94
N GLY A 11 -1.85 -6.36 -2.94
CA GLY A 11 -1.77 -6.76 -1.51
C GLY A 11 -2.98 -7.58 -1.04
N PRO A 12 -4.21 -7.03 -1.11
CA PRO A 12 -5.44 -7.75 -0.78
C PRO A 12 -5.68 -8.98 -1.67
N THR A 13 -5.34 -8.92 -2.96
CA THR A 13 -5.46 -10.06 -3.86
C THR A 13 -4.54 -11.21 -3.44
N LEU A 14 -3.28 -10.93 -3.09
CA LEU A 14 -2.35 -11.94 -2.57
C LEU A 14 -2.85 -12.55 -1.25
N PHE A 15 -3.40 -11.72 -0.36
CA PHE A 15 -4.01 -12.16 0.88
C PHE A 15 -5.23 -13.08 0.63
N TYR A 16 -6.08 -12.74 -0.35
CA TYR A 16 -7.22 -13.57 -0.74
C TYR A 16 -6.77 -14.92 -1.33
N ILE A 17 -5.74 -14.92 -2.19
CA ILE A 17 -5.18 -16.15 -2.77
C ILE A 17 -4.59 -17.04 -1.67
N ALA A 18 -3.90 -16.47 -0.69
CA ALA A 18 -3.38 -17.20 0.46
C ALA A 18 -4.53 -17.85 1.27
N THR A 19 -5.55 -17.07 1.62
CA THR A 19 -6.67 -17.54 2.45
C THR A 19 -7.60 -18.53 1.75
N THR A 20 -7.63 -18.55 0.42
CA THR A 20 -8.33 -19.56 -0.40
C THR A 20 -7.54 -20.86 -0.52
N ASN A 21 -6.20 -20.82 -0.47
CA ASN A 21 -5.33 -21.98 -0.72
C ASN A 21 -4.58 -22.43 0.56
N LYS A 22 -5.29 -22.56 1.69
CA LYS A 22 -4.72 -22.91 3.01
C LYS A 22 -4.01 -24.26 3.07
N GLU A 23 -4.34 -25.16 2.14
CA GLU A 23 -3.79 -26.51 2.01
C GLU A 23 -2.33 -26.53 1.53
N LYS A 24 -1.82 -25.41 1.00
CA LYS A 24 -0.44 -25.31 0.50
C LYS A 24 0.51 -24.92 1.64
N PRO A 25 1.71 -25.53 1.75
CA PRO A 25 2.72 -25.15 2.75
C PRO A 25 3.19 -23.69 2.63
N LEU A 26 2.98 -23.06 1.48
CA LEU A 26 3.27 -21.64 1.22
C LEU A 26 2.21 -20.67 1.79
N TYR A 27 1.11 -21.17 2.38
CA TYR A 27 0.06 -20.35 2.99
C TYR A 27 0.60 -19.37 4.04
N ILE A 28 1.31 -19.89 5.05
CA ILE A 28 1.81 -19.09 6.18
C ILE A 28 2.80 -18.01 5.71
N PRO A 29 3.80 -18.33 4.86
CA PRO A 29 4.69 -17.32 4.28
C PRO A 29 3.97 -16.22 3.51
N ILE A 30 3.06 -16.58 2.60
CA ILE A 30 2.36 -15.60 1.74
C ILE A 30 1.44 -14.72 2.60
N LEU A 31 0.82 -15.28 3.63
CA LEU A 31 -0.05 -14.53 4.52
C LEU A 31 0.72 -13.45 5.30
N ILE A 32 1.89 -13.78 5.85
CA ILE A 32 2.75 -12.82 6.54
C ILE A 32 3.23 -11.72 5.57
N VAL A 33 3.69 -12.11 4.38
CA VAL A 33 4.18 -11.16 3.37
C VAL A 33 3.07 -10.21 2.91
N SER A 34 1.86 -10.72 2.67
CA SER A 34 0.73 -9.90 2.22
C SER A 34 0.30 -8.88 3.27
N VAL A 35 0.32 -9.23 4.57
CA VAL A 35 0.03 -8.28 5.67
C VAL A 35 1.09 -7.18 5.75
N ILE A 36 2.37 -7.53 5.66
CA ILE A 36 3.47 -6.56 5.66
C ILE A 36 3.35 -5.59 4.48
N ILE A 37 3.07 -6.11 3.28
CA ILE A 37 2.85 -5.30 2.07
C ILE A 37 1.65 -4.38 2.24
N CYS A 38 0.54 -4.86 2.82
CA CYS A 38 -0.67 -4.07 3.03
C CYS A 38 -0.40 -2.89 3.98
N ILE A 39 0.29 -3.12 5.10
CA ILE A 39 0.69 -2.06 6.04
C ILE A 39 1.62 -1.05 5.35
N GLY A 40 2.63 -1.53 4.61
CA GLY A 40 3.55 -0.67 3.87
C GLY A 40 2.84 0.19 2.81
N ALA A 41 1.86 -0.39 2.10
CA ALA A 41 1.06 0.31 1.10
C ALA A 41 0.23 1.44 1.73
N VAL A 42 -0.39 1.21 2.89
CA VAL A 42 -1.13 2.25 3.62
C VAL A 42 -0.20 3.41 4.02
N LEU A 43 0.98 3.11 4.57
CA LEU A 43 1.96 4.15 4.94
C LEU A 43 2.42 4.97 3.73
N PHE A 44 2.71 4.32 2.61
CA PHE A 44 3.07 5.00 1.36
C PHE A 44 1.91 5.82 0.79
N ALA A 45 0.68 5.32 0.87
CA ALA A 45 -0.51 6.05 0.44
C ALA A 45 -0.69 7.32 1.26
N PHE A 46 -0.56 7.25 2.59
CA PHE A 46 -0.61 8.43 3.46
C PHE A 46 0.49 9.43 3.14
N LYS A 47 1.74 8.99 2.96
CA LYS A 47 2.85 9.89 2.57
C LYS A 47 2.60 10.52 1.20
N GLY A 48 2.13 9.76 0.23
CA GLY A 48 1.79 10.26 -1.10
C GLY A 48 0.65 11.28 -1.06
N LEU A 49 -0.41 11.00 -0.31
CA LEU A 49 -1.51 11.95 -0.07
C LEU A 49 -1.03 13.21 0.64
N GLN A 50 -0.15 13.09 1.63
CA GLN A 50 0.42 14.24 2.33
C GLN A 50 1.32 15.08 1.43
N THR A 51 2.11 14.47 0.54
CA THR A 51 2.87 15.18 -0.50
C THR A 51 1.93 15.91 -1.44
N ILE A 52 0.85 15.27 -1.91
CA ILE A 52 -0.15 15.91 -2.79
C ILE A 52 -0.83 17.07 -2.07
N MET A 53 -1.25 16.88 -0.82
CA MET A 53 -1.88 17.90 0.00
C MET A 53 -0.94 19.08 0.23
N ASN A 54 0.33 18.81 0.57
CA ASN A 54 1.32 19.86 0.69
C ASN A 54 1.53 20.56 -0.66
N SER A 55 1.68 19.86 -1.79
CA SER A 55 1.84 20.54 -3.09
C SER A 55 0.61 21.32 -3.56
N MET A 56 -0.60 20.93 -3.15
CA MET A 56 -1.84 21.63 -3.50
C MET A 56 -2.15 22.82 -2.58
N PHE A 57 -1.72 22.76 -1.32
CA PHE A 57 -2.06 23.75 -0.29
C PHE A 57 -0.86 24.54 0.24
N ASP A 58 0.38 24.19 -0.11
CA ASP A 58 1.61 24.92 0.22
C ASP A 58 1.92 25.99 -0.84
N ASP A 59 0.90 26.81 -1.13
CA ASP A 59 1.06 28.08 -1.80
C ASP A 59 0.89 29.15 -0.71
N LYS A 60 2.01 29.80 -0.31
CA LYS A 60 2.16 30.91 0.67
C LYS A 60 2.67 30.55 2.09
N SER A 61 3.98 30.31 2.25
CA SER A 61 4.68 30.76 3.48
C SER A 61 6.22 30.91 3.36
N LYS A 62 6.76 31.10 2.16
CA LYS A 62 8.13 31.62 1.98
C LYS A 62 8.21 32.60 0.81
N SER A 63 7.40 33.66 0.90
CA SER A 63 7.74 34.92 0.23
C SER A 63 8.58 35.71 1.23
N ASN A 64 9.91 35.53 1.15
CA ASN A 64 10.82 36.59 1.58
C ASN A 64 10.94 37.57 0.40
#